data_AF-A0A843HPV4-F1
#
_entry.id   AF-A0A843HPV4-F1
#
_cell.length_a   1.000
_cell.length_b   1.000
_cell.length_c   1.000
_cell.angle_alpha   90.00
_cell.angle_beta   90.00
_cell.angle_gamma   90.00
#
_symmetry.space_group_name_H-M   'P 1'
#
loop_
_entity.id
_entity.type
_entity.pdbx_description
1 polymer ?
#
loop_
_entity_poly.entity_id
_entity_poly.type
_entity_poly.pdbx_seq_one_letter_code
_entity_poly.pdbx_strand_id
1 'polypeptide(L)'
;MKKTTKLVKTILRDYPIARDSDYYLYIRVMKELNPKACEMKFEEVFTNLKELGLPLYDSVSRARRKLQAEFPELQGSDKVKDFRTEREEEFREYARS
;
A
#
# COMPACT_ATOMS: atom_id res chain seq x y z
N MET A 1 7.02 -14.14 -2.37
CA MET A 1 6.07 -13.04 -2.71
C MET A 1 4.58 -13.39 -2.58
N LYS A 2 4.09 -14.60 -2.91
CA LYS A 2 2.64 -14.93 -2.86
C LYS A 2 1.97 -14.73 -1.48
N LYS A 3 2.71 -14.88 -0.38
CA LYS A 3 2.20 -14.68 0.99
C LYS A 3 1.81 -13.22 1.27
N THR A 4 2.61 -12.25 0.82
CA THR A 4 2.37 -10.82 1.03
C THR A 4 1.13 -10.35 0.28
N THR A 5 0.93 -10.76 -0.97
CA THR A 5 -0.27 -10.37 -1.75
C THR A 5 -1.55 -10.89 -1.10
N LYS A 6 -1.56 -12.12 -0.59
CA LYS A 6 -2.72 -12.68 0.14
C LYS A 6 -3.02 -11.86 1.41
N LEU A 7 -1.98 -11.53 2.18
CA LEU A 7 -2.12 -10.70 3.38
C LEU A 7 -2.65 -9.30 3.06
N VAL A 8 -2.09 -8.64 2.04
CA VAL A 8 -2.56 -7.32 1.58
C VAL A 8 -4.04 -7.39 1.20
N LYS A 9 -4.47 -8.44 0.49
CA LYS A 9 -5.89 -8.63 0.14
C LYS A 9 -6.78 -8.71 1.37
N THR A 10 -6.39 -9.46 2.40
CA THR A 10 -7.13 -9.54 3.67
C THR A 10 -7.22 -8.17 4.34
N ILE A 11 -6.10 -7.46 4.46
CA ILE A 11 -6.07 -6.14 5.11
C ILE A 11 -6.96 -5.12 4.35
N LEU A 12 -6.96 -5.14 3.02
CA LEU A 12 -7.83 -4.25 2.22
C LEU A 12 -9.33 -4.54 2.42
N ARG A 13 -9.69 -5.78 2.76
CA ARG A 13 -11.08 -6.15 3.08
C ARG A 13 -11.45 -5.66 4.48
N ASP A 14 -10.61 -5.95 5.47
CA ASP A 14 -10.90 -5.70 6.87
C ASP A 14 -10.77 -4.22 7.24
N TYR A 15 -9.91 -3.47 6.54
CA TYR A 15 -9.61 -2.07 6.82
C TYR A 15 -9.77 -1.20 5.56
N PRO A 16 -10.97 -0.65 5.32
CA PRO A 16 -11.24 0.20 4.16
C PRO A 16 -10.27 1.38 4.00
N ILE A 17 -9.79 1.97 5.10
CA ILE A 17 -8.81 3.06 5.11
C ILE A 17 -7.50 2.67 4.39
N ALA A 18 -7.13 1.38 4.42
CA ALA A 18 -5.92 0.87 3.75
C ALA A 18 -6.03 0.89 2.21
N ARG A 19 -7.24 1.01 1.65
CA ARG A 19 -7.45 1.12 0.20
C ARG A 19 -6.94 2.46 -0.33
N ASP A 20 -6.99 3.50 0.49
CA ASP A 20 -6.62 4.86 0.12
C ASP A 20 -5.18 5.20 0.55
N SER A 21 -4.72 4.69 1.69
CA SER A 21 -3.40 5.02 2.26
C SER A 21 -2.41 3.85 2.21
N ASP A 22 -1.35 3.99 1.40
CA ASP A 22 -0.25 2.99 1.35
C ASP A 22 0.52 2.94 2.68
N TYR A 23 0.70 4.08 3.37
CA TYR A 23 1.37 4.10 4.68
C TYR A 23 0.56 3.38 5.74
N TYR A 24 -0.76 3.60 5.78
CA TYR A 24 -1.63 2.86 6.70
C TYR A 24 -1.58 1.36 6.38
N LEU A 25 -1.75 0.99 5.11
CA LEU A 25 -1.65 -0.40 4.66
C LEU A 25 -0.30 -1.02 5.06
N TYR A 26 0.81 -0.31 4.88
CA TYR A 26 2.14 -0.79 5.20
C TYR A 26 2.34 -1.05 6.69
N ILE A 27 1.92 -0.11 7.55
CA ILE A 27 1.95 -0.30 9.01
C ILE A 27 1.13 -1.52 9.41
N ARG A 28 -0.05 -1.73 8.81
CA ARG A 28 -0.86 -2.93 9.07
C ARG A 28 -0.14 -4.21 8.64
N VAL A 29 0.46 -4.23 7.46
CA VAL A 29 1.25 -5.37 6.97
C VAL A 29 2.41 -5.67 7.92
N MET A 30 3.13 -4.63 8.39
CA MET A 30 4.20 -4.80 9.37
C MET A 30 3.68 -5.40 10.68
N LYS A 31 2.58 -4.86 11.21
CA LYS A 31 1.98 -5.34 12.45
C LYS A 31 1.53 -6.81 12.37
N GLU A 32 0.99 -7.24 11.24
CA GLU A 32 0.58 -8.63 11.03
C GLU A 32 1.77 -9.60 10.85
N LEU A 33 2.88 -9.14 10.28
CA LEU A 33 4.05 -9.99 10.02
C LEU A 33 5.02 -10.05 11.20
N ASN A 34 5.27 -8.91 11.83
CA ASN A 34 6.20 -8.76 12.93
C ASN A 34 5.78 -7.57 13.82
N PRO A 35 4.87 -7.79 14.80
CA PRO A 35 4.40 -6.73 15.70
C PRO A 35 5.53 -6.00 16.43
N LYS A 36 6.61 -6.71 16.79
CA LYS A 36 7.77 -6.14 17.49
C LYS A 36 8.50 -5.10 16.65
N ALA A 37 8.49 -5.23 15.32
CA ALA A 37 9.09 -4.24 14.44
C ALA A 37 8.37 -2.88 14.52
N CYS A 38 7.12 -2.82 14.95
CA CYS A 38 6.42 -1.56 15.18
C CYS A 38 6.83 -0.84 16.47
N GLU A 39 7.57 -1.51 17.36
CA GLU A 39 8.08 -0.96 18.62
C GLU A 39 9.56 -0.52 18.52
N MET A 40 10.25 -0.97 17.46
CA MET A 40 11.64 -0.62 17.16
C MET A 40 11.75 0.81 16.62
N LYS A 41 12.98 1.37 16.65
CA LYS A 41 13.22 2.66 16.04
C LYS A 41 13.07 2.56 14.52
N PHE A 42 12.54 3.62 13.92
CA PHE A 42 12.34 3.69 12.47
C PHE A 42 13.61 3.32 11.68
N GLU A 43 14.76 3.88 12.06
CA GLU A 43 16.04 3.60 11.38
C GLU A 43 16.41 2.11 11.45
N GLU A 44 16.26 1.47 12.60
CA GLU A 44 16.57 0.05 12.80
C GLU A 44 15.66 -0.84 11.94
N VAL A 45 14.40 -0.46 11.79
CA VAL A 45 13.43 -1.21 10.96
C VAL A 45 13.78 -1.09 9.48
N PHE A 46 13.99 0.14 9.00
CA PHE A 46 14.17 0.40 7.57
C PHE A 46 15.55 -0.01 7.05
N THR A 47 16.56 -0.10 7.93
CA THR A 47 17.88 -0.67 7.59
C THR A 47 17.87 -2.20 7.57
N ASN A 48 16.98 -2.87 8.33
CA ASN A 48 16.98 -4.33 8.51
C ASN A 48 15.69 -5.03 8.03
N LEU A 49 14.92 -4.44 7.11
CA LEU A 49 13.62 -4.97 6.66
C LEU A 49 13.64 -6.46 6.29
N LYS A 50 14.67 -6.88 5.54
CA LYS A 50 14.81 -8.27 5.09
C LYS A 50 15.02 -9.23 6.25
N GLU A 51 15.85 -8.87 7.22
CA GLU A 51 16.14 -9.68 8.41
C GLU A 51 14.93 -9.77 9.33
N LEU A 52 14.15 -8.68 9.41
CA LEU A 52 12.89 -8.62 10.16
C LEU A 52 11.72 -9.34 9.46
N GLY A 53 11.94 -9.92 8.27
CA GLY A 53 10.91 -10.61 7.49
C GLY A 53 9.84 -9.68 6.91
N LEU A 54 10.14 -8.38 6.80
CA LEU A 54 9.22 -7.36 6.32
C LEU A 54 9.36 -7.13 4.81
N PRO A 55 8.25 -6.91 4.09
CA PRO A 55 8.31 -6.55 2.69
C PRO A 55 8.79 -5.11 2.51
N LEU A 56 9.36 -4.79 1.35
CA LEU A 56 9.58 -3.40 0.96
C LEU A 56 8.25 -2.67 0.76
N TYR A 57 8.23 -1.38 1.07
CA TYR A 57 7.06 -0.51 0.88
C TYR A 57 6.47 -0.61 -0.53
N ASP A 58 7.30 -0.47 -1.57
CA ASP A 58 6.85 -0.54 -2.96
C ASP A 58 6.28 -1.91 -3.35
N SER A 59 6.68 -2.98 -2.66
CA SER A 59 6.11 -4.30 -2.90
C SER A 59 4.66 -4.37 -2.42
N VAL A 60 4.35 -3.74 -1.28
CA VAL A 60 3.00 -3.61 -0.74
C VAL A 60 2.14 -2.69 -1.62
N SER A 61 2.68 -1.54 -2.03
CA SER A 61 1.98 -0.60 -2.93
C SER A 61 1.65 -1.25 -4.29
N ARG A 62 2.59 -1.99 -4.88
CA ARG A 62 2.36 -2.73 -6.14
C ARG A 62 1.31 -3.83 -5.96
N ALA A 63 1.36 -4.57 -4.84
CA ALA A 63 0.35 -5.58 -4.54
C ALA A 63 -1.05 -4.96 -4.39
N ARG A 64 -1.18 -3.80 -3.72
CA ARG A 64 -2.44 -3.06 -3.62
C ARG A 64 -2.99 -2.70 -5.00
N ARG A 65 -2.18 -2.07 -5.85
CA ARG A 65 -2.58 -1.68 -7.22
C ARG A 65 -3.06 -2.87 -8.04
N LYS A 66 -2.31 -3.98 -7.99
CA LYS A 66 -2.69 -5.23 -8.67
C LYS A 66 -4.05 -5.75 -8.16
N LEU A 67 -4.23 -5.80 -6.85
CA LEU A 67 -5.48 -6.27 -6.25
C LEU A 67 -6.67 -5.34 -6.55
N GLN A 68 -6.47 -4.03 -6.56
CA GLN A 68 -7.53 -3.07 -6.89
C GLN A 68 -7.93 -3.07 -8.38
N ALA A 69 -7.01 -3.49 -9.26
CA ALA A 69 -7.32 -3.73 -10.67
C ALA A 69 -8.09 -5.04 -10.88
N GLU A 70 -7.75 -6.08 -10.13
CA GLU A 70 -8.41 -7.40 -10.22
C GLU A 70 -9.75 -7.48 -9.46
N PHE A 71 -9.91 -6.70 -8.38
CA PHE A 71 -11.04 -6.78 -7.45
C PHE A 71 -11.65 -5.38 -7.26
N PRO A 72 -12.68 -5.00 -8.03
CA PRO A 72 -13.32 -3.69 -7.94
C PRO A 72 -13.82 -3.33 -6.53
N GLU A 73 -14.20 -4.33 -5.72
CA GLU A 73 -14.67 -4.12 -4.34
C GLU A 73 -13.58 -3.61 -3.39
N LEU A 74 -12.31 -3.70 -3.79
CA LEU A 74 -11.15 -3.24 -3.02
C LEU A 74 -10.66 -1.86 -3.44
N GLN A 75 -11.30 -1.22 -4.42
CA GLN A 75 -10.90 0.11 -4.87
C GLN A 75 -11.02 1.14 -3.75
N GLY A 76 -10.16 2.16 -3.86
CA GLY A 76 -10.20 3.32 -2.98
C GLY A 76 -11.48 4.13 -3.14
N SER A 77 -11.69 5.08 -2.23
CA SER A 77 -12.83 6.00 -2.29
C SER A 77 -12.80 6.86 -3.56
N ASP A 78 -13.98 7.29 -4.01
CA ASP A 78 -14.12 8.08 -5.24
C ASP A 78 -13.34 9.40 -5.15
N LYS A 79 -13.26 10.03 -3.97
CA LYS A 79 -12.40 11.21 -3.74
C LYS A 79 -10.93 10.99 -4.12
N VAL A 80 -10.39 9.81 -3.85
CA VAL A 80 -9.00 9.47 -4.18
C VAL A 80 -8.86 9.13 -5.67
N LYS A 81 -9.92 8.62 -6.30
CA LYS A 81 -9.95 8.42 -7.76
C LYS A 81 -10.00 9.76 -8.48
N ASP A 82 -10.89 10.65 -8.08
CA ASP A 82 -11.07 11.97 -8.68
C ASP A 82 -9.77 12.77 -8.61
N PHE A 83 -9.12 12.80 -7.44
CA PHE A 83 -7.81 13.43 -7.27
C PHE A 83 -6.72 12.83 -8.17
N ARG A 84 -6.77 11.53 -8.47
CA ARG A 84 -5.82 10.92 -9.42
C ARG A 84 -6.12 11.32 -10.85
N THR A 85 -7.40 11.33 -11.23
CA THR A 85 -7.84 11.74 -12.57
C THR A 85 -7.45 13.18 -12.86
N GLU A 86 -7.71 14.10 -11.93
CA GLU A 86 -7.34 15.51 -12.04
C GLU A 86 -5.82 15.68 -12.25
N ARG A 87 -4.99 15.00 -11.47
CA ARG A 87 -3.52 15.09 -11.62
C ARG A 87 -2.99 14.45 -12.91
N GLU A 88 -3.64 13.38 -13.38
CA GLU A 88 -3.31 12.79 -14.67
C GLU A 88 -3.72 13.70 -15.84
N GLU A 89 -4.77 14.50 -15.69
CA GLU A 89 -5.15 15.55 -16.64
C GLU A 89 -4.14 16.68 -16.65
N GLU A 90 -3.81 17.26 -15.50
CA GLU A 90 -2.78 18.32 -15.37
C GLU A 90 -1.44 17.89 -15.99
N PHE A 91 -0.99 16.66 -15.71
CA PHE A 91 0.25 16.15 -16.28
C PHE A 91 0.18 15.96 -17.80
N ARG A 92 -0.97 15.49 -18.32
CA ARG A 92 -1.19 15.36 -19.77
C ARG A 92 -1.21 16.71 -20.47
N GLU A 93 -1.77 17.73 -19.84
CA GLU A 93 -1.76 19.10 -20.36
C GLU A 93 -0.34 19.67 -20.39
N TYR A 94 0.41 19.55 -19.29
CA TYR A 94 1.82 19.97 -19.23
C TYR A 94 2.69 19.27 -20.28
N ALA A 95 2.50 17.97 -20.50
CA ALA A 95 3.27 17.23 -21.51
C ALA A 95 2.92 17.62 -22.96
N ARG A 96 1.80 18.32 -23.18
CA ARG A 96 1.36 18.80 -24.51
C ARG A 96 1.77 20.25 -24.78
N SER A 97 2.16 21.01 -23.76
CA SER A 97 2.74 22.37 -23.87
C SER A 97 4.24 22.32 -24.07
#